data_AF-A0A6G3WS04-F1
#
_entry.id   AF-A0A6G3WS04-F1
#
_cell.length_a   1.000
_cell.length_b   1.000
_cell.length_c   1.000
_cell.angle_alpha   90.00
_cell.angle_beta   90.00
_cell.angle_gamma   90.00
#
_symmetry.space_group_name_H-M   'P 1'
#
loop_
_entity.id
_entity.type
_entity.pdbx_description
1 polymer ?
#
loop_
_entity_poly.entity_id
_entity_poly.type
_entity_poly.pdbx_seq_one_letter_code
_entity_poly.pdbx_strand_id
1 'polypeptide(L)'
;MTKTTEVASVNTHRAATSRRRTGASGTGHPRERRTWGRLLRRATPWMFLAAPLVLLITFTYVPVGNMIYYSFTDWDGISPDRKFTGADNYVQIFTRPELFRVFFVSFYYLAASVAQIAIALYFATVLSFDLRFRNLFKGLLFFPYLINGVAIGFVFLYFFQDGGTLDSVLSWFGADTDHAWLGDPESANTSLAGVSVWRFTGLNFVLFLGAIQSIPGELYEAAQLDGATRWQQFRHIIAPSIRPVLSLSVILAI
;
A
#
# COMPACT_ATOMS: atom_id res chain seq x y z
N MET A 1 -0.20 -13.17 73.47
CA MET A 1 1.16 -13.13 74.05
C MET A 1 2.01 -12.24 73.15
N THR A 2 2.09 -10.94 73.50
CA THR A 2 3.29 -10.21 73.98
C THR A 2 4.19 -9.79 72.80
N LYS A 3 4.09 -8.53 72.31
CA LYS A 3 4.91 -7.33 72.69
C LYS A 3 6.42 -7.65 72.67
N THR A 4 7.34 -6.89 72.08
CA THR A 4 7.73 -5.47 72.30
C THR A 4 8.91 -5.21 71.32
N THR A 5 8.89 -4.23 70.42
CA THR A 5 9.60 -2.91 70.51
C THR A 5 11.12 -3.00 70.77
N GLU A 6 11.97 -2.43 69.89
CA GLU A 6 12.88 -1.32 70.26
C GLU A 6 13.59 -0.69 69.05
N VAL A 7 13.86 0.61 69.19
CA VAL A 7 14.35 1.57 68.21
C VAL A 7 15.71 2.11 68.68
N ALA A 8 16.58 2.42 67.70
CA ALA A 8 17.70 3.36 67.74
C ALA A 8 18.97 3.01 68.54
N SER A 9 20.12 3.13 67.87
CA SER A 9 21.13 4.12 68.28
C SER A 9 22.07 4.48 67.12
N VAL A 10 22.28 5.79 67.04
CA VAL A 10 23.19 6.53 66.17
C VAL A 10 24.63 6.21 66.56
N ASN A 11 25.54 6.09 65.58
CA ASN A 11 26.96 6.31 65.85
C ASN A 11 27.60 7.17 64.77
N THR A 12 27.90 8.40 65.18
CA THR A 12 28.65 9.43 64.48
C THR A 12 30.15 9.23 64.72
N HIS A 13 30.96 9.16 63.67
CA HIS A 13 32.38 9.55 63.75
C HIS A 13 32.79 10.36 62.51
N ARG A 14 33.05 11.66 62.74
CA ARG A 14 33.92 12.52 61.92
C ARG A 14 35.36 11.98 62.03
N ALA A 15 36.12 12.03 60.92
CA ALA A 15 37.34 12.82 60.82
C ALA A 15 38.05 12.57 59.47
N ALA A 16 38.48 13.68 58.86
CA ALA A 16 39.28 13.72 57.66
C ALA A 16 40.70 13.18 57.87
N THR A 17 41.29 12.61 56.83
CA THR A 17 42.75 12.57 56.69
C THR A 17 43.13 12.73 55.22
N SER A 18 43.72 13.88 54.90
CA SER A 18 44.43 14.10 53.65
C SER A 18 45.69 13.23 53.62
N ARG A 19 45.90 12.49 52.53
CA ARG A 19 47.26 12.10 52.13
C ARG A 19 47.41 12.25 50.63
N ARG A 20 48.05 13.36 50.28
CA ARG A 20 48.68 13.62 48.99
C ARG A 20 49.76 12.57 48.77
N ARG A 21 49.70 11.83 47.66
CA ARG A 21 50.88 11.17 47.07
C ARG A 21 50.91 11.50 45.59
N THR A 22 51.84 12.39 45.28
CA THR A 22 52.33 12.72 43.95
C THR A 22 53.17 11.59 43.39
N GLY A 23 53.04 11.34 42.08
CA GLY A 23 54.11 10.79 41.26
C GLY A 23 53.84 9.42 40.63
N ALA A 24 53.33 9.42 39.40
CA ALA A 24 53.88 8.62 38.31
C ALA A 24 53.30 9.11 36.97
N SER A 25 54.18 9.68 36.17
CA SER A 25 54.01 10.05 34.76
C SER A 25 53.63 8.83 33.92
N GLY A 26 52.42 8.85 33.36
CA GLY A 26 51.99 7.98 32.28
C GLY A 26 51.44 8.83 31.14
N THR A 27 52.33 9.42 30.34
CA THR A 27 51.99 10.04 29.06
C THR A 27 51.69 8.94 28.04
N GLY A 28 50.46 8.42 28.06
CA GLY A 28 49.91 7.60 26.98
C GLY A 28 48.76 8.36 26.35
N HIS A 29 48.96 8.95 25.18
CA HIS A 29 47.90 9.57 24.39
C HIS A 29 46.77 8.57 24.08
N PRO A 30 45.49 8.94 24.31
CA PRO A 30 44.40 8.33 23.56
C PRO A 30 43.49 9.45 23.04
N ARG A 31 43.97 10.26 22.09
CA ARG A 31 43.13 11.32 21.47
C ARG A 31 42.75 11.10 20.01
N GLU A 32 43.39 10.17 19.29
CA GLU A 32 43.08 9.94 17.86
C GLU A 32 42.03 8.86 17.56
N ARG A 33 41.75 7.92 18.47
CA ARG A 33 40.73 6.88 18.22
C ARG A 33 39.28 7.41 18.30
N ARG A 34 39.07 8.65 18.73
CA ARG A 34 37.74 9.25 18.97
C ARG A 34 37.15 10.00 17.77
N THR A 35 37.93 10.23 16.71
CA THR A 35 37.50 10.92 15.48
C THR A 35 36.98 9.93 14.43
N TRP A 36 37.70 8.82 14.22
CA TRP A 36 37.27 7.74 13.32
C TRP A 36 35.94 7.10 13.72
N GLY A 37 35.71 6.85 15.01
CA GLY A 37 34.42 6.36 15.49
C GLY A 37 33.24 7.34 15.29
N ARG A 38 33.51 8.65 15.24
CA ARG A 38 32.49 9.68 14.95
C ARG A 38 32.21 9.81 13.46
N LEU A 39 33.24 9.73 12.62
CA LEU A 39 33.12 9.69 11.16
C LEU A 39 32.41 8.43 10.69
N LEU A 40 32.82 7.26 11.19
CA LEU A 40 32.17 5.98 10.89
C LEU A 40 30.70 6.01 11.34
N ARG A 41 30.39 6.43 12.58
CA ARG A 41 28.98 6.57 13.03
C ARG A 41 28.14 7.52 12.17
N ARG A 42 28.75 8.55 11.55
CA ARG A 42 28.06 9.44 10.61
C ARG A 42 27.92 8.85 9.21
N ALA A 43 28.89 8.05 8.77
CA ALA A 43 28.89 7.39 7.47
C ALA A 43 28.06 6.10 7.43
N THR A 44 27.87 5.43 8.58
CA THR A 44 27.14 4.15 8.68
C THR A 44 25.74 4.23 8.05
N PRO A 45 24.88 5.22 8.34
CA PRO A 45 23.57 5.32 7.70
C PRO A 45 23.66 5.47 6.16
N TRP A 46 24.62 6.25 5.67
CA TRP A 46 24.85 6.43 4.23
C TRP A 46 25.36 5.17 3.54
N MET A 47 26.18 4.37 4.23
CA MET A 47 26.62 3.06 3.70
C MET A 47 25.45 2.07 3.58
N PHE A 48 24.53 2.07 4.55
CA PHE A 48 23.30 1.27 4.47
C PHE A 48 22.33 1.79 3.40
N LEU A 49 22.33 3.10 3.13
CA LEU A 49 21.53 3.70 2.05
C LEU A 49 22.17 3.57 0.67
N ALA A 50 23.48 3.36 0.58
CA ALA A 50 24.20 3.35 -0.70
C ALA A 50 23.65 2.28 -1.65
N ALA A 51 23.51 1.04 -1.18
CA ALA A 51 22.98 -0.05 -2.00
C ALA A 51 21.55 0.20 -2.53
N PRO A 52 20.53 0.51 -1.69
CA PRO A 52 19.20 0.79 -2.20
C PRO A 52 19.15 2.05 -3.07
N LEU A 53 19.96 3.08 -2.77
CA LEU A 53 20.00 4.30 -3.59
C LEU A 53 20.60 4.06 -4.97
N VAL A 54 21.68 3.28 -5.06
CA VAL A 54 22.27 2.90 -6.35
C VAL A 54 21.27 2.11 -7.19
N LEU A 55 20.56 1.15 -6.59
CA LEU A 55 19.52 0.40 -7.27
C LEU A 55 18.38 1.32 -7.74
N LEU A 56 17.91 2.22 -6.87
CA LEU A 56 16.87 3.19 -7.20
C LEU A 56 17.29 4.12 -8.36
N ILE A 57 18.51 4.64 -8.33
CA ILE A 57 19.03 5.49 -9.41
C ILE A 57 19.13 4.71 -10.72
N THR A 58 19.73 3.52 -10.67
CA THR A 58 20.03 2.74 -11.88
C THR A 58 18.76 2.19 -12.54
N PHE A 59 17.81 1.70 -11.74
CA PHE A 59 16.64 0.99 -12.26
C PHE A 59 15.36 1.85 -12.29
N THR A 60 15.35 3.03 -11.66
CA THR A 60 14.20 3.94 -11.70
C THR A 60 14.56 5.28 -12.35
N TYR A 61 15.51 6.03 -11.80
CA TYR A 61 15.76 7.39 -12.27
C TYR A 61 16.47 7.46 -13.63
N VAL A 62 17.41 6.56 -13.91
CA VAL A 62 18.09 6.49 -15.23
C VAL A 62 17.08 6.18 -16.36
N PRO A 63 16.22 5.14 -16.25
CA PRO A 63 15.15 4.91 -17.23
C PRO A 63 14.20 6.11 -17.40
N VAL A 64 13.81 6.79 -16.32
CA VAL A 64 12.98 8.00 -16.39
C VAL A 64 13.68 9.12 -17.17
N GLY A 65 14.97 9.36 -16.90
CA GLY A 65 15.77 10.31 -17.67
C GLY A 65 15.84 9.94 -19.15
N ASN A 66 16.00 8.65 -19.46
CA ASN A 66 15.97 8.15 -20.83
C ASN A 66 14.60 8.35 -21.49
N MET A 67 13.49 8.11 -20.79
CA MET A 67 12.14 8.35 -21.32
C MET A 67 11.91 9.83 -21.64
N ILE A 68 12.41 10.73 -20.79
CA ILE A 68 12.38 12.18 -21.08
C ILE A 68 13.23 12.49 -22.30
N TYR A 69 14.42 11.90 -22.45
CA TYR A 69 15.22 12.09 -23.66
C TYR A 69 14.50 11.57 -24.91
N TYR A 70 13.89 10.38 -24.82
CA TYR A 70 13.16 9.76 -25.93
C TYR A 70 11.94 10.55 -26.36
N SER A 71 11.28 11.27 -25.44
CA SER A 71 10.12 12.11 -25.81
C SER A 71 10.48 13.28 -26.72
N PHE A 72 11.77 13.65 -26.85
CA PHE A 72 12.26 14.63 -27.84
C PHE A 72 12.83 14.00 -29.11
N THR A 73 12.62 12.69 -29.32
CA THR A 73 13.11 11.95 -30.47
C THR A 73 11.98 11.25 -31.21
N ASP A 74 12.16 11.02 -32.51
CA ASP A 74 11.38 10.07 -33.30
C ASP A 74 12.05 8.70 -33.19
N TRP A 75 11.67 7.95 -32.16
CA TRP A 75 12.21 6.62 -31.86
C TRP A 75 11.08 5.60 -31.73
N ASP A 76 11.21 4.51 -32.48
CA ASP A 76 10.28 3.38 -32.52
C ASP A 76 10.55 2.32 -31.43
N GLY A 77 11.58 2.52 -30.60
CA GLY A 77 11.98 1.60 -29.53
C GLY A 77 12.92 0.47 -29.96
N ILE A 78 13.19 0.33 -31.26
CA ILE A 78 13.99 -0.79 -31.82
C ILE A 78 15.15 -0.27 -32.67
N SER A 79 14.90 0.77 -33.46
CA SER A 79 15.88 1.38 -34.35
C SER A 79 17.08 1.89 -33.56
N PRO A 80 18.32 1.63 -34.03
CA PRO A 80 19.50 2.25 -33.46
C PRO A 80 19.57 3.76 -33.75
N ASP A 81 18.90 4.22 -34.81
CA ASP A 81 18.85 5.63 -35.19
C ASP A 81 17.72 6.35 -34.46
N ARG A 82 18.08 7.41 -33.72
CA ARG A 82 17.16 8.28 -32.96
C ARG A 82 17.27 9.69 -33.50
N LYS A 83 16.31 10.13 -34.30
CA LYS A 83 16.31 11.49 -34.82
C LYS A 83 15.74 12.43 -33.77
N PHE A 84 16.46 13.49 -33.43
CA PHE A 84 15.97 14.51 -32.52
C PHE A 84 14.92 15.38 -33.23
N THR A 85 13.70 15.35 -32.72
CA THR A 85 12.55 16.10 -33.25
C THR A 85 12.12 17.26 -32.36
N GLY A 86 12.86 17.52 -31.27
CA GLY A 86 12.54 18.61 -30.36
C GLY A 86 11.16 18.41 -29.73
N ALA A 87 10.31 19.43 -29.76
CA ALA A 87 9.01 19.40 -29.10
C ALA A 87 7.86 18.85 -29.96
N ASP A 88 8.14 18.33 -31.16
CA ASP A 88 7.10 17.91 -32.13
C ASP A 88 6.16 16.84 -31.57
N ASN A 89 6.68 15.90 -30.77
CA ASN A 89 5.86 14.88 -30.11
C ASN A 89 4.80 15.50 -29.17
N TYR A 90 5.13 16.59 -28.47
CA TYR A 90 4.19 17.30 -27.62
C TYR A 90 3.14 18.04 -28.46
N VAL A 91 3.54 18.68 -29.56
CA VAL A 91 2.59 19.32 -30.49
C VAL A 91 1.62 18.29 -31.06
N GLN A 92 2.09 17.11 -31.43
CA GLN A 92 1.23 16.02 -31.90
C GLN A 92 0.20 15.60 -30.85
N ILE A 93 0.58 15.49 -29.57
CA ILE A 93 -0.35 15.17 -28.48
C ILE A 93 -1.52 16.17 -28.42
N PHE A 94 -1.25 17.46 -28.58
CA PHE A 94 -2.28 18.50 -28.50
C PHE A 94 -3.05 18.76 -29.81
N THR A 95 -2.55 18.28 -30.95
CA THR A 95 -3.19 18.51 -32.27
C THR A 95 -3.95 17.31 -32.80
N ARG A 96 -3.72 16.12 -32.26
CA ARG A 96 -4.37 14.86 -32.66
C ARG A 96 -5.54 14.52 -31.73
N PRO A 97 -6.80 14.81 -32.10
CA PRO A 97 -7.97 14.59 -31.24
C PRO A 97 -8.16 13.12 -30.85
N GLU A 98 -7.71 12.18 -31.67
CA GLU A 98 -7.77 10.74 -31.40
C GLU A 98 -6.98 10.33 -30.14
N LEU A 99 -5.89 11.04 -29.81
CA LEU A 99 -5.10 10.76 -28.62
C LEU A 99 -5.87 11.11 -27.33
N PHE A 100 -6.79 12.06 -27.41
CA PHE A 100 -7.63 12.42 -26.28
C PHE A 100 -8.68 11.35 -25.96
N ARG A 101 -9.03 10.48 -26.92
CA ARG A 101 -9.97 9.38 -26.70
C ARG A 101 -9.49 8.43 -25.60
N VAL A 102 -8.18 8.29 -25.41
CA VAL A 102 -7.57 7.42 -24.39
C VAL A 102 -7.88 7.92 -22.97
N PHE A 103 -8.01 9.23 -22.75
CA PHE A 103 -8.40 9.76 -21.45
C PHE A 103 -9.81 9.32 -21.06
N PHE A 104 -10.72 9.17 -22.04
CA PHE A 104 -12.07 8.70 -21.75
C PHE A 104 -12.11 7.22 -21.34
N VAL A 105 -11.21 6.40 -21.89
CA VAL A 105 -11.05 5.00 -21.47
C VAL A 105 -10.66 4.90 -19.98
N SER A 106 -9.90 5.86 -19.46
CA SER A 106 -9.51 5.90 -18.05
C SER A 106 -10.71 6.04 -17.10
N PHE A 107 -11.85 6.56 -17.56
CA PHE A 107 -13.06 6.64 -16.71
C PHE A 107 -13.62 5.26 -16.34
N TYR A 108 -13.49 4.24 -17.20
CA TYR A 108 -13.93 2.88 -16.85
C TYR A 108 -13.13 2.35 -15.65
N TYR A 109 -11.82 2.54 -15.67
CA TYR A 109 -10.93 2.10 -14.59
C TYR A 109 -11.06 2.96 -13.33
N LEU A 110 -11.31 4.26 -13.47
CA LEU A 110 -11.63 5.15 -12.35
C LEU A 110 -12.93 4.71 -11.66
N ALA A 111 -14.00 4.47 -12.43
CA ALA A 111 -15.29 4.02 -11.91
C ALA A 111 -15.16 2.65 -11.23
N ALA A 112 -14.44 1.71 -11.86
CA ALA A 112 -14.11 0.41 -11.27
C ALA A 112 -13.35 0.54 -9.96
N SER A 113 -12.38 1.46 -9.87
CA SER A 113 -11.61 1.71 -8.66
C SER A 113 -12.48 2.22 -7.51
N VAL A 114 -13.42 3.12 -7.80
CA VAL A 114 -14.41 3.59 -6.81
C VAL A 114 -15.30 2.43 -6.34
N ALA A 115 -15.81 1.62 -7.28
CA ALA A 115 -16.62 0.44 -6.95
C ALA A 115 -15.84 -0.57 -6.10
N GLN A 116 -14.59 -0.85 -6.47
CA GLN A 116 -13.68 -1.74 -5.74
C GLN A 116 -13.45 -1.25 -4.30
N ILE A 117 -13.18 0.04 -4.10
CA ILE A 117 -13.00 0.62 -2.76
C ILE A 117 -14.29 0.51 -1.94
N ALA A 118 -15.44 0.82 -2.55
CA ALA A 118 -16.73 0.75 -1.88
C ALA A 118 -17.08 -0.69 -1.46
N ILE A 119 -16.91 -1.66 -2.37
CA ILE A 119 -17.15 -3.08 -2.11
C ILE A 119 -16.20 -3.60 -1.03
N ALA A 120 -14.91 -3.28 -1.13
CA ALA A 120 -13.91 -3.66 -0.15
C ALA A 120 -14.23 -3.10 1.25
N LEU A 121 -14.60 -1.82 1.34
CA LEU A 121 -14.95 -1.17 2.59
C LEU A 121 -16.22 -1.76 3.21
N TYR A 122 -17.23 -2.03 2.37
CA TYR A 122 -18.46 -2.69 2.78
C TYR A 122 -18.16 -4.05 3.41
N PHE A 123 -17.46 -4.93 2.68
CA PHE A 123 -17.13 -6.26 3.20
C PHE A 123 -16.18 -6.20 4.40
N ALA A 124 -15.21 -5.28 4.42
CA ALA A 124 -14.31 -5.10 5.55
C ALA A 124 -15.07 -4.71 6.83
N THR A 125 -16.09 -3.87 6.69
CA THR A 125 -16.96 -3.45 7.80
C THR A 125 -17.88 -4.59 8.23
N VAL A 126 -18.55 -5.26 7.31
CA VAL A 126 -19.45 -6.38 7.63
C VAL A 126 -18.69 -7.52 8.30
N LEU A 127 -17.54 -7.90 7.73
CA LEU A 127 -16.64 -8.91 8.26
C LEU A 127 -15.69 -8.35 9.32
N SER A 128 -15.91 -7.15 9.88
CA SER A 128 -15.22 -6.74 11.11
C SER A 128 -15.93 -7.31 12.35
N PHE A 129 -17.26 -7.44 12.27
CA PHE A 129 -18.12 -8.00 13.31
C PHE A 129 -18.06 -9.54 13.38
N ASP A 130 -18.54 -10.10 14.48
CA ASP A 130 -18.60 -11.55 14.70
C ASP A 130 -19.75 -12.17 13.89
N LEU A 131 -19.39 -12.63 12.69
CA LEU A 131 -20.27 -13.38 11.78
C LEU A 131 -19.86 -14.85 11.73
N ARG A 132 -20.87 -15.73 11.60
CA ARG A 132 -20.63 -17.15 11.34
C ARG A 132 -19.92 -17.31 9.98
N PHE A 133 -18.86 -18.12 9.93
CA PHE A 133 -18.01 -18.34 8.75
C PHE A 133 -17.18 -17.15 8.26
N ARG A 134 -16.96 -16.13 9.09
CA ARG A 134 -16.15 -14.94 8.75
C ARG A 134 -14.80 -15.26 8.10
N ASN A 135 -14.09 -16.30 8.54
CA ASN A 135 -12.79 -16.67 7.98
C ASN A 135 -12.88 -17.28 6.57
N LEU A 136 -13.96 -18.00 6.26
CA LEU A 136 -14.22 -18.50 4.91
C LEU A 136 -14.45 -17.35 3.93
N PHE A 137 -15.31 -16.40 4.29
CA PHE A 137 -15.58 -15.22 3.45
C PHE A 137 -14.35 -14.33 3.27
N LYS A 138 -13.53 -14.14 4.32
CA LYS A 138 -12.22 -13.47 4.20
C LYS A 138 -11.33 -14.16 3.16
N GLY A 139 -11.26 -15.50 3.22
CA GLY A 139 -10.50 -16.30 2.26
C GLY A 139 -11.02 -16.14 0.84
N LEU A 140 -12.33 -16.27 0.62
CA LEU A 140 -12.96 -16.14 -0.70
C LEU A 140 -12.76 -14.75 -1.33
N LEU A 141 -12.87 -13.68 -0.54
CA LEU A 141 -12.67 -12.31 -1.03
C LEU A 141 -11.20 -12.01 -1.33
N PHE A 142 -10.27 -12.59 -0.57
CA PHE A 142 -8.83 -12.37 -0.75
C PHE A 142 -8.21 -13.29 -1.81
N PHE A 143 -8.77 -14.47 -2.03
CA PHE A 143 -8.25 -15.49 -2.94
C PHE A 143 -7.94 -14.98 -4.36
N PRO A 144 -8.80 -14.19 -5.03
CA PRO A 144 -8.52 -13.69 -6.38
C PRO A 144 -7.19 -12.93 -6.50
N TYR A 145 -6.83 -12.18 -5.46
CA TYR A 145 -5.61 -11.39 -5.44
C TYR A 145 -4.34 -12.26 -5.40
N LEU A 146 -4.44 -13.48 -4.86
CA LEU A 146 -3.31 -14.42 -4.75
C LEU A 146 -2.99 -15.12 -6.08
N ILE A 147 -3.92 -15.13 -7.04
CA ILE A 147 -3.73 -15.80 -8.32
C ILE A 147 -2.74 -15.00 -9.18
N ASN A 148 -1.85 -15.71 -9.87
CA ASN A 148 -0.92 -15.10 -10.82
C ASN A 148 -1.67 -14.31 -11.91
N GLY A 149 -1.18 -13.12 -12.24
CA GLY A 149 -1.87 -12.24 -13.19
C GLY A 149 -1.99 -12.79 -14.60
N VAL A 150 -1.00 -13.57 -15.06
CA VAL A 150 -1.05 -14.23 -16.37
C VAL A 150 -2.13 -15.31 -16.38
N ALA A 151 -2.25 -16.09 -15.30
CA ALA A 151 -3.29 -17.10 -15.17
C ALA A 151 -4.70 -16.47 -15.17
N ILE A 152 -4.90 -15.36 -14.46
CA ILE A 152 -6.16 -14.59 -14.51
C ILE A 152 -6.44 -14.12 -15.93
N GLY A 153 -5.43 -13.60 -16.64
CA GLY A 153 -5.55 -13.18 -18.03
C GLY A 153 -6.07 -14.30 -18.93
N PHE A 154 -5.50 -15.51 -18.83
CA PHE A 154 -5.98 -16.66 -19.61
C PHE A 154 -7.39 -17.11 -19.19
N VAL A 155 -7.68 -17.19 -17.89
CA VAL A 155 -9.02 -17.59 -17.41
C VAL A 155 -10.08 -16.66 -17.98
N PHE A 156 -9.87 -15.34 -17.88
CA PHE A 156 -10.87 -14.39 -18.35
C PHE A 156 -10.89 -14.22 -19.88
N LEU A 157 -9.79 -14.50 -20.57
CA LEU A 157 -9.81 -14.61 -22.03
C LEU A 157 -10.80 -15.67 -22.51
N TYR A 158 -10.77 -16.87 -21.92
CA TYR A 158 -11.73 -17.95 -22.25
C TYR A 158 -13.11 -17.73 -21.63
N PHE A 159 -13.20 -16.98 -20.53
CA PHE A 159 -14.47 -16.65 -19.91
C PHE A 159 -15.31 -15.72 -20.81
N PHE A 160 -14.66 -14.72 -21.42
CA PHE A 160 -15.29 -13.69 -22.25
C PHE A 160 -15.21 -13.94 -23.76
N GLN A 161 -14.63 -15.05 -24.22
CA GLN A 161 -14.69 -15.42 -25.64
C GLN A 161 -16.15 -15.66 -26.05
N ASP A 162 -16.45 -15.47 -27.33
CA ASP A 162 -17.79 -15.75 -27.88
C ASP A 162 -18.18 -17.22 -27.68
N GLY A 163 -19.36 -17.46 -27.11
CA GLY A 163 -19.80 -18.80 -26.69
C GLY A 163 -19.03 -19.34 -25.48
N GLY A 164 -18.37 -18.45 -24.74
CA GLY A 164 -17.54 -18.77 -23.59
C GLY A 164 -18.34 -19.12 -22.34
N THR A 165 -17.64 -19.15 -21.21
CA THR A 165 -18.26 -19.48 -19.92
C THR A 165 -19.29 -18.43 -19.50
N LEU A 166 -19.04 -17.14 -19.76
CA LEU A 166 -20.00 -16.08 -19.41
C LEU A 166 -21.32 -16.27 -20.16
N ASP A 167 -21.28 -16.46 -21.47
CA ASP A 167 -22.48 -16.65 -22.31
C ASP A 167 -23.24 -17.91 -21.88
N SER A 168 -22.51 -18.99 -21.58
CA SER A 168 -23.10 -20.23 -21.05
C SER A 168 -23.81 -19.99 -19.70
N VAL A 169 -23.24 -19.18 -18.81
CA VAL A 169 -23.87 -18.85 -17.53
C VAL A 169 -25.09 -17.95 -17.74
N LEU A 170 -25.02 -16.97 -18.65
CA LEU A 170 -26.13 -16.06 -18.94
C LEU A 170 -27.33 -16.79 -19.56
N SER A 171 -27.09 -17.75 -20.45
CA SER A 171 -28.15 -18.57 -21.04
C SER A 171 -28.93 -19.38 -19.99
N TRP A 172 -28.29 -19.82 -18.90
CA TRP A 172 -29.00 -20.49 -17.79
C TRP A 172 -30.02 -19.58 -17.09
N PHE A 173 -29.82 -18.26 -17.15
CA PHE A 173 -30.74 -17.26 -16.64
C PHE A 173 -31.70 -16.71 -17.73
N GLY A 174 -31.72 -17.34 -18.91
CA GLY A 174 -32.57 -16.96 -20.04
C GLY A 174 -32.05 -15.75 -20.84
N ALA A 175 -30.79 -15.36 -20.62
CA ALA A 175 -30.13 -14.31 -21.39
C ALA A 175 -29.21 -14.94 -22.42
N ASP A 176 -29.79 -15.40 -23.53
CA ASP A 176 -29.00 -15.81 -24.70
C ASP A 176 -28.41 -14.54 -25.36
N THR A 177 -27.09 -14.46 -25.41
CA THR A 177 -26.39 -13.29 -25.93
C THR A 177 -25.30 -13.73 -26.91
N ASP A 178 -25.30 -13.12 -28.09
CA ASP A 178 -24.20 -13.20 -29.07
C ASP A 178 -23.25 -12.00 -28.90
N HIS A 179 -23.19 -11.46 -27.68
CA HIS A 179 -22.46 -10.24 -27.37
C HIS A 179 -20.96 -10.52 -27.31
N ALA A 180 -20.19 -9.89 -28.19
CA ALA A 180 -18.74 -10.05 -28.23
C ALA A 180 -18.06 -9.24 -27.10
N TRP A 181 -17.90 -9.86 -25.93
CA TRP A 181 -17.42 -9.18 -24.71
C TRP A 181 -16.06 -8.50 -24.85
N LEU A 182 -15.21 -9.04 -25.72
CA LEU A 182 -13.89 -8.49 -26.07
C LEU A 182 -13.81 -7.96 -27.52
N GLY A 183 -14.93 -7.99 -28.25
CA GLY A 183 -14.99 -7.67 -29.68
C GLY A 183 -15.01 -6.18 -29.99
N ASP A 184 -15.50 -5.35 -29.06
CA ASP A 184 -15.50 -3.89 -29.20
C ASP A 184 -14.81 -3.19 -28.01
N PRO A 185 -14.31 -1.95 -28.19
CA PRO A 185 -13.58 -1.24 -27.15
C PRO A 185 -14.38 -0.95 -25.87
N GLU A 186 -15.68 -0.69 -25.95
CA GLU A 186 -16.48 -0.34 -24.77
C GLU A 186 -16.76 -1.59 -23.93
N SER A 187 -17.17 -2.68 -24.58
CA SER A 187 -17.37 -3.96 -23.91
C SER A 187 -16.06 -4.52 -23.36
N ALA A 188 -14.95 -4.42 -24.10
CA ALA A 188 -13.65 -4.90 -23.64
C ALA A 188 -13.21 -4.15 -22.39
N ASN A 189 -13.31 -2.82 -22.36
CA ASN A 189 -12.96 -2.03 -21.18
C ASN A 189 -13.86 -2.33 -19.98
N THR A 190 -15.16 -2.53 -20.21
CA THR A 190 -16.10 -2.89 -19.13
C THR A 190 -15.79 -4.27 -18.55
N SER A 191 -15.54 -5.26 -19.41
CA SER A 191 -15.15 -6.62 -19.02
C SER A 191 -13.85 -6.62 -18.22
N LEU A 192 -12.80 -5.94 -18.72
CA LEU A 192 -11.50 -5.84 -18.05
C LEU A 192 -11.60 -5.07 -16.72
N ALA A 193 -12.38 -4.00 -16.68
CA ALA A 193 -12.64 -3.25 -15.46
C ALA A 193 -13.36 -4.13 -14.41
N GLY A 194 -14.32 -4.96 -14.82
CA GLY A 194 -14.97 -5.94 -13.95
C GLY A 194 -13.99 -6.97 -13.35
N VAL A 195 -13.08 -7.51 -14.17
CA VAL A 195 -12.02 -8.41 -13.69
C VAL A 195 -11.09 -7.70 -12.71
N SER A 196 -10.77 -6.44 -12.97
CA SER A 196 -9.96 -5.61 -12.07
C SER A 196 -10.63 -5.47 -10.70
N VAL A 197 -11.93 -5.12 -10.67
CA VAL A 197 -12.71 -5.05 -9.42
C VAL A 197 -12.65 -6.38 -8.68
N TRP A 198 -12.97 -7.50 -9.35
CA TRP A 198 -12.96 -8.82 -8.74
C TRP A 198 -11.59 -9.18 -8.15
N ARG A 199 -10.51 -8.94 -8.88
CA ARG A 199 -9.15 -9.28 -8.47
C ARG A 199 -8.65 -8.42 -7.31
N PHE A 200 -8.80 -7.10 -7.42
CA PHE A 200 -8.14 -6.16 -6.51
C PHE A 200 -9.00 -5.76 -5.31
N THR A 201 -10.30 -6.09 -5.30
CA THR A 201 -11.15 -5.95 -4.10
C THR A 201 -10.53 -6.63 -2.89
N GLY A 202 -9.94 -7.82 -3.07
CA GLY A 202 -9.32 -8.59 -1.98
C GLY A 202 -8.22 -7.84 -1.23
N LEU A 203 -7.34 -7.13 -1.95
CA LEU A 203 -6.26 -6.36 -1.33
C LEU A 203 -6.81 -5.20 -0.50
N ASN A 204 -7.68 -4.38 -1.09
CA ASN A 204 -8.31 -3.26 -0.38
C ASN A 204 -9.12 -3.73 0.83
N PHE A 205 -9.81 -4.85 0.69
CA PHE A 205 -10.57 -5.48 1.76
C PHE A 205 -9.67 -5.81 2.95
N VAL A 206 -8.52 -6.48 2.72
CA VAL A 206 -7.59 -6.84 3.79
C VAL A 206 -6.99 -5.60 4.47
N LEU A 207 -6.63 -4.58 3.68
CA LEU A 207 -6.11 -3.31 4.21
C LEU A 207 -7.13 -2.62 5.12
N PHE A 208 -8.38 -2.48 4.64
CA PHE A 208 -9.44 -1.87 5.44
C PHE A 208 -9.79 -2.70 6.66
N LEU A 209 -9.92 -4.02 6.51
CA LEU A 209 -10.23 -4.92 7.61
C LEU A 209 -9.16 -4.84 8.72
N GLY A 210 -7.87 -4.80 8.35
CA GLY A 210 -6.77 -4.63 9.31
C GLY A 210 -6.83 -3.28 10.02
N ALA A 211 -7.13 -2.21 9.29
CA ALA A 211 -7.32 -0.88 9.87
C ALA A 211 -8.49 -0.85 10.86
N ILE A 212 -9.65 -1.42 10.50
CA ILE A 212 -10.84 -1.47 11.37
C ILE A 212 -10.55 -2.29 12.64
N GLN A 213 -9.78 -3.38 12.53
CA GLN A 213 -9.40 -4.22 13.68
C GLN A 213 -8.41 -3.56 14.63
N SER A 214 -7.70 -2.52 14.18
CA SER A 214 -6.79 -1.74 15.05
C SER A 214 -7.51 -0.77 15.99
N ILE A 215 -8.81 -0.53 15.76
CA ILE A 215 -9.63 0.36 16.59
C ILE A 215 -9.86 -0.30 17.97
N PRO A 216 -9.60 0.41 19.09
CA PRO A 216 -9.83 -0.13 20.43
C PRO A 216 -11.25 -0.66 20.64
N GLY A 217 -11.37 -1.86 21.21
CA GLY A 217 -12.65 -2.54 21.47
C GLY A 217 -13.61 -1.73 22.34
N GLU A 218 -13.06 -1.01 23.32
CA GLU A 218 -13.79 -0.15 24.27
C GLU A 218 -14.68 0.90 23.59
N LEU A 219 -14.30 1.40 22.40
CA LEU A 219 -15.13 2.35 21.64
C LEU A 219 -16.41 1.68 21.12
N TYR A 220 -16.33 0.41 20.72
CA TYR A 220 -17.48 -0.35 20.26
C TYR A 220 -18.38 -0.78 21.42
N GLU A 221 -17.81 -1.05 22.59
CA GLU A 221 -18.55 -1.39 23.81
C GLU A 221 -19.30 -0.17 24.35
N ALA A 222 -18.61 0.97 24.47
CA ALA A 222 -19.23 2.25 24.88
C ALA A 222 -20.39 2.62 23.95
N ALA A 223 -20.18 2.52 22.63
CA ALA A 223 -21.23 2.79 21.65
C ALA A 223 -22.43 1.84 21.77
N GLN A 224 -22.21 0.57 22.12
CA GLN A 224 -23.30 -0.39 22.36
C GLN A 224 -24.07 -0.07 23.64
N LEU A 225 -23.39 0.36 24.70
CA LEU A 225 -24.03 0.84 25.94
C LEU A 225 -24.88 2.09 25.70
N ASP A 226 -24.43 2.97 24.81
CA ASP A 226 -25.18 4.17 24.37
C ASP A 226 -26.31 3.85 23.36
N GLY A 227 -26.52 2.58 23.01
CA GLY A 227 -27.58 2.15 22.08
C GLY A 227 -27.29 2.48 20.61
N ALA A 228 -26.03 2.73 20.24
CA ALA A 228 -25.65 3.06 18.87
C ALA A 228 -25.81 1.84 17.93
N THR A 229 -26.55 2.04 16.85
CA THR A 229 -26.73 1.07 15.75
C THR A 229 -25.42 0.81 15.00
N ARG A 230 -25.34 -0.30 14.26
CA ARG A 230 -24.16 -0.65 13.43
C ARG A 230 -23.83 0.43 12.39
N TRP A 231 -24.85 1.09 11.83
CA TRP A 231 -24.63 2.22 10.92
C TRP A 231 -24.03 3.44 11.63
N GLN A 232 -24.49 3.74 12.84
CA GLN A 232 -23.90 4.81 13.66
C GLN A 232 -22.45 4.48 14.05
N GLN A 233 -22.16 3.23 14.42
CA GLN A 233 -20.78 2.77 14.68
C GLN A 233 -19.91 2.93 13.43
N PHE A 234 -20.40 2.54 12.24
CA PHE A 234 -19.68 2.75 10.99
C PHE A 234 -19.38 4.23 10.74
N ARG A 235 -20.41 5.09 10.78
CA ARG A 235 -20.28 6.49 10.41
C ARG A 235 -19.48 7.33 11.42
N HIS A 236 -19.59 7.06 12.72
CA HIS A 236 -18.99 7.89 13.77
C HIS A 236 -17.70 7.32 14.37
N ILE A 237 -17.46 6.01 14.25
CA ILE A 237 -16.26 5.37 14.82
C ILE A 237 -15.38 4.84 13.69
N ILE A 238 -15.92 3.95 12.84
CA ILE A 238 -15.10 3.24 11.86
C ILE A 238 -14.57 4.19 10.78
N ALA A 239 -15.45 4.85 10.02
CA ALA A 239 -15.07 5.68 8.87
C ALA A 239 -14.11 6.83 9.23
N PRO A 240 -14.28 7.56 10.36
CA PRO A 240 -13.30 8.55 10.80
C PRO A 240 -11.95 7.94 11.17
N SER A 241 -11.94 6.80 11.87
CA SER A 241 -10.72 6.15 12.35
C SER A 241 -9.86 5.60 11.22
N ILE A 242 -10.47 5.04 10.16
CA ILE A 242 -9.74 4.48 9.02
C ILE A 242 -9.54 5.47 7.87
N ARG A 243 -9.94 6.74 8.04
CA ARG A 243 -9.82 7.78 7.01
C ARG A 243 -8.41 7.89 6.39
N PRO A 244 -7.30 7.78 7.14
CA PRO A 244 -5.96 7.81 6.54
C PRO A 244 -5.75 6.66 5.54
N VAL A 245 -6.18 5.44 5.90
CA VAL A 245 -6.04 4.25 5.06
C VAL A 245 -6.94 4.33 3.83
N LEU A 246 -8.18 4.83 4.01
CA LEU A 246 -9.12 5.05 2.91
C LEU A 246 -8.58 6.10 1.94
N SER A 247 -8.03 7.21 2.46
CA SER A 247 -7.47 8.28 1.62
C SER A 247 -6.27 7.79 0.82
N LEU A 248 -5.36 7.04 1.45
CA LEU A 248 -4.24 6.41 0.76
C LEU A 248 -4.72 5.45 -0.33
N SER A 249 -5.75 4.65 -0.06
CA SER A 249 -6.29 3.71 -1.04
C SER A 249 -6.91 4.43 -2.24
N VAL A 250 -7.61 5.55 -2.03
CA VAL A 250 -8.15 6.38 -3.12
C VAL A 250 -7.04 6.99 -3.96
N ILE A 251 -5.98 7.49 -3.33
CA ILE A 251 -4.83 8.09 -4.04
C ILE A 251 -4.08 7.05 -4.86
N LEU A 252 -3.95 5.82 -4.35
CA LEU A 252 -3.22 4.73 -5.01
C LEU A 252 -4.06 3.95 -6.03
N ALA A 253 -5.37 4.19 -6.09
CA ALA A 253 -6.25 3.42 -6.96
C ALA A 253 -6.23 3.86 -8.43
N ILE A 254 -5.63 5.01 -8.74
CA ILE A 254 -5.52 5.61 -10.07
C ILE A 254 -4.05 5.90 -10.33
#